data_AF-A0A4W5LUV7-F1
#
_entry.id   AF-A0A4W5LUV7-F1
#
_cell.length_a   1.000
_cell.length_b   1.000
_cell.length_c   1.000
_cell.angle_alpha   90.00
_cell.angle_beta   90.00
_cell.angle_gamma   90.00
#
_symmetry.space_group_name_H-M   'P 1'
#
loop_
_entity.id
_entity.type
_entity.pdbx_description
1 polymer ?
#
loop_
_entity_poly.entity_id
_entity_poly.type
_entity_poly.pdbx_seq_one_letter_code
_entity_poly.pdbx_strand_id
1 'polypeptide(L)'
;MDSYLSVRSLASVVAQGLLQEVAERLDVPLEELVLLAVTYPGEKLLLKPQDRLYSDSLTAVGRLHVCRKDLSEVMNPFTDNAELQQRSARMLSMNTWDVAVTLTNFDWSVFNSIHEVCDIIFCPSPTL
;
A
#
# COMPACT_ATOMS: atom_id res chain seq x y z
N MET A 1 -5.37 16.67 -12.89
CA MET A 1 -6.70 16.12 -12.57
C MET A 1 -6.47 14.66 -12.36
N ASP A 2 -6.68 14.17 -11.14
CA ASP A 2 -6.26 12.82 -10.76
C ASP A 2 -7.41 11.85 -10.99
N SER A 3 -7.17 10.86 -11.84
CA SER A 3 -8.13 9.79 -12.17
C SER A 3 -7.82 8.55 -11.33
N TYR A 4 -8.88 7.86 -10.88
CA TYR A 4 -8.75 6.64 -10.08
C TYR A 4 -9.39 5.46 -10.81
N LEU A 5 -8.74 4.30 -10.74
CA LEU A 5 -9.25 3.03 -11.25
C LEU A 5 -9.38 2.04 -10.09
N SER A 6 -10.58 1.48 -9.92
CA SER A 6 -10.81 0.41 -8.95
C SER A 6 -10.61 -0.94 -9.63
N VAL A 7 -9.79 -1.81 -9.02
CA VAL A 7 -9.47 -3.14 -9.54
C VAL A 7 -9.75 -4.17 -8.46
N ARG A 8 -10.47 -5.24 -8.81
CA ARG A 8 -10.68 -6.39 -7.94
C ARG A 8 -9.55 -7.39 -8.17
N SER A 9 -8.78 -7.70 -7.12
CA SER A 9 -7.67 -8.64 -7.22
C SER A 9 -7.57 -9.55 -5.99
N LEU A 10 -6.76 -10.60 -6.10
CA LEU A 10 -6.46 -11.50 -4.99
C LEU A 10 -5.49 -10.82 -4.00
N ALA A 11 -5.61 -11.17 -2.71
CA ALA A 11 -4.71 -10.66 -1.67
C ALA A 11 -3.23 -11.05 -1.89
N SER A 12 -2.95 -12.04 -2.73
CA SER A 12 -1.59 -12.49 -3.05
C SER A 12 -1.07 -11.98 -4.41
N VAL A 13 -1.75 -11.01 -5.02
CA VAL A 13 -1.38 -10.51 -6.34
C VAL A 13 0.01 -9.88 -6.34
N VAL A 14 0.78 -10.22 -7.38
CA VAL A 14 2.08 -9.60 -7.66
C VAL A 14 1.89 -8.35 -8.50
N ALA A 15 2.81 -7.39 -8.37
CA ALA A 15 2.76 -6.10 -9.05
C ALA A 15 2.52 -6.24 -10.57
N GLN A 16 3.16 -7.21 -11.23
CA GLN A 16 2.96 -7.48 -12.65
C GLN A 16 1.53 -7.87 -13.00
N GLY A 17 0.91 -8.75 -12.21
CA GLY A 17 -0.45 -9.20 -12.45
C GLY A 17 -1.47 -8.06 -12.30
N LEU A 18 -1.26 -7.19 -11.31
CA LEU A 18 -2.09 -6.00 -11.17
C LEU A 18 -1.88 -5.02 -12.34
N LEU A 19 -0.63 -4.79 -12.73
CA LEU A 19 -0.31 -3.85 -13.81
C LEU A 19 -0.89 -4.33 -15.16
N GLN A 20 -0.90 -5.63 -15.41
CA GLN A 20 -1.55 -6.22 -16.60
C GLN A 20 -3.06 -5.97 -16.60
N GLU A 21 -3.76 -6.26 -15.51
CA GLU A 21 -5.21 -6.01 -15.38
C GLU A 21 -5.55 -4.53 -15.58
N VAL A 22 -4.67 -3.63 -15.10
CA VAL A 22 -4.83 -2.19 -15.32
C VAL A 22 -4.58 -1.82 -16.78
N ALA A 23 -3.52 -2.34 -17.41
CA ALA A 23 -3.19 -2.09 -18.81
C ALA A 23 -4.34 -2.49 -19.74
N GLU A 24 -4.92 -3.68 -19.52
CA GLU A 24 -6.08 -4.19 -20.26
C GLU A 24 -7.31 -3.30 -20.09
N ARG A 25 -7.57 -2.79 -18.87
CA ARG A 25 -8.70 -1.86 -18.63
C ARG A 25 -8.50 -0.49 -19.23
N LEU A 26 -7.26 -0.02 -19.33
CA LEU A 26 -6.93 1.28 -19.90
C LEU A 26 -6.75 1.23 -21.43
N ASP A 27 -6.72 0.04 -22.02
CA ASP A 27 -6.41 -0.19 -23.44
C ASP A 27 -5.04 0.41 -23.84
N VAL A 28 -4.03 0.20 -22.98
CA VAL A 28 -2.66 0.70 -23.15
C VAL A 28 -1.67 -0.47 -23.07
N PRO A 29 -0.57 -0.48 -23.88
CA PRO A 29 0.45 -1.51 -23.80
C PRO A 29 1.08 -1.59 -22.41
N LEU A 30 1.24 -2.82 -21.88
CA LEU A 30 1.85 -3.05 -20.57
C LEU A 30 3.28 -2.50 -20.50
N GLU A 31 4.01 -2.54 -21.61
CA GLU A 31 5.38 -2.07 -21.75
C GLU A 31 5.48 -0.56 -21.56
N GLU A 32 4.40 0.19 -21.75
CA GLU A 32 4.37 1.62 -21.52
C GLU A 32 4.08 1.97 -20.06
N LEU A 33 3.63 1.03 -19.23
CA LEU A 33 3.16 1.32 -17.87
C LEU A 33 4.16 0.87 -16.78
N VAL A 34 4.13 1.58 -15.66
CA VAL A 34 4.82 1.23 -14.41
C VAL A 34 3.89 1.39 -13.23
N LEU A 35 4.11 0.55 -12.21
CA LEU A 35 3.41 0.60 -10.94
C LEU A 35 4.33 1.20 -9.86
N LEU A 36 3.85 2.24 -9.19
CA LEU A 36 4.54 2.87 -8.06
C LEU A 36 3.72 2.72 -6.79
N ALA A 37 4.40 2.42 -5.69
CA ALA A 37 3.87 2.58 -4.35
C ALA A 37 4.24 3.97 -3.80
N VAL A 38 3.29 4.64 -3.17
CA VAL A 38 3.50 5.90 -2.48
C VAL A 38 3.28 5.67 -0.98
N THR A 39 4.31 5.89 -0.18
CA THR A 39 4.24 5.73 1.28
C THR A 39 3.48 6.91 1.91
N TYR A 40 3.06 6.78 3.18
CA TYR A 40 2.41 7.88 3.91
C TYR A 40 3.23 9.18 3.97
N PRO A 41 4.58 9.15 4.12
CA PRO A 41 5.43 10.33 3.97
C PRO A 41 5.50 10.91 2.54
N GLY A 42 4.95 10.23 1.54
CA GLY A 42 4.96 10.64 0.14
C GLY A 42 6.16 10.14 -0.67
N GLU A 43 6.99 9.27 -0.11
CA GLU A 43 8.08 8.61 -0.84
C GLU A 43 7.51 7.68 -1.91
N LYS A 44 8.15 7.66 -3.08
CA LYS A 44 7.70 6.87 -4.23
C LYS A 44 8.67 5.73 -4.47
N LEU A 45 8.15 4.52 -4.40
CA LEU A 45 8.88 3.29 -4.66
C LEU A 45 8.37 2.69 -5.97
N LEU A 46 9.27 2.53 -6.94
CA LEU A 46 8.98 1.76 -8.14
C LEU A 46 8.91 0.27 -7.78
N LEU A 47 7.78 -0.37 -8.08
CA LEU A 47 7.58 -1.78 -7.78
C LEU A 47 8.17 -2.67 -8.87
N LYS A 48 8.87 -3.72 -8.45
CA LYS A 48 9.37 -4.76 -9.36
C LYS A 48 8.22 -5.72 -9.72
N PRO A 49 8.24 -6.34 -10.91
CA PRO A 49 7.18 -7.26 -11.37
C PRO A 49 6.79 -8.34 -10.35
N GLN A 50 7.77 -8.88 -9.62
CA GLN A 50 7.64 -9.95 -8.64
C GLN A 50 7.22 -9.50 -7.23
N ASP A 51 7.15 -8.18 -6.98
CA ASP A 51 6.81 -7.66 -5.65
C ASP A 51 5.35 -7.99 -5.31
N ARG A 52 5.12 -8.51 -4.10
CA ARG A 52 3.78 -8.85 -3.60
C ARG A 52 3.17 -7.64 -2.93
N LEU A 53 2.06 -7.11 -3.44
CA LEU A 53 1.52 -5.81 -3.02
C LEU A 53 1.03 -5.75 -1.57
N TYR A 54 0.62 -6.89 -1.02
CA TYR A 54 0.00 -6.98 0.30
C TYR A 54 0.82 -7.82 1.29
N SER A 55 2.09 -8.11 1.01
CA SER A 55 2.97 -8.75 2.00
C SER A 55 3.45 -7.74 3.04
N ASP A 56 3.67 -8.21 4.27
CA ASP A 56 4.13 -7.43 5.45
C ASP A 56 5.41 -6.60 5.22
N SER A 57 6.13 -6.84 4.12
CA SER A 57 7.37 -6.18 3.75
C SER A 57 7.22 -4.85 2.99
N LEU A 58 6.04 -4.53 2.45
CA LEU A 58 5.84 -3.20 1.86
C LEU A 58 5.60 -2.18 2.98
N THR A 59 6.68 -1.47 3.32
CA THR A 59 6.66 -0.26 4.17
C THR A 59 5.39 0.55 3.91
N ALA A 60 4.51 0.62 4.91
CA ALA A 60 3.20 1.30 4.95
C ALA A 60 2.85 2.06 3.66
N VAL A 61 2.45 1.31 2.62
CA VAL A 61 2.06 1.90 1.34
C VAL A 61 0.72 2.57 1.56
N GLY A 62 0.67 3.87 1.35
CA GLY A 62 -0.58 4.64 1.41
C GLY A 62 -1.37 4.50 0.12
N ARG A 63 -0.71 4.49 -1.05
CA ARG A 63 -1.37 4.50 -2.37
C ARG A 63 -0.57 3.74 -3.43
N LEU A 64 -1.26 3.21 -4.44
CA LEU A 64 -0.67 2.69 -5.68
C LEU A 64 -0.97 3.62 -6.84
N HIS A 65 0.03 3.85 -7.69
CA HIS A 65 -0.06 4.73 -8.86
C HIS A 65 0.38 3.96 -10.11
N VAL A 66 -0.34 4.17 -11.22
CA VAL A 66 0.05 3.67 -12.54
C VAL A 66 0.39 4.85 -13.42
N CYS A 67 1.57 4.81 -14.04
CA CYS A 67 2.11 5.91 -14.85
C CYS A 67 2.76 5.37 -16.11
N ARG A 68 2.87 6.20 -17.15
CA ARG A 68 3.66 5.83 -18.32
C ARG A 68 5.16 5.94 -18.04
N LYS A 69 5.96 5.05 -18.63
CA LYS A 69 7.43 4.97 -18.47
C LYS A 69 8.18 6.17 -19.04
N ASP A 70 7.60 6.83 -20.03
CA ASP A 70 8.18 8.00 -20.70
C ASP A 70 8.02 9.29 -19.89
N LEU A 71 7.15 9.31 -18.89
CA LEU A 71 6.91 10.46 -18.02
C LEU A 71 7.89 10.48 -16.83
N SER A 72 9.13 10.90 -17.11
CA SER A 72 10.05 11.48 -16.12
C SER A 72 9.49 12.76 -15.46
N GLU A 73 8.35 13.27 -15.95
CA GLU A 73 7.82 14.55 -15.56
C GLU A 73 6.63 14.43 -14.60
N VAL A 74 6.88 14.99 -13.42
CA VAL A 74 5.91 15.64 -12.54
C VAL A 74 4.82 14.72 -12.01
N MET A 75 5.23 13.90 -11.05
CA MET A 75 4.30 13.56 -9.99
C MET A 75 4.73 14.35 -8.76
N ASN A 76 4.15 15.53 -8.56
CA ASN A 76 4.25 16.18 -7.26
C ASN A 76 3.76 15.19 -6.19
N PRO A 77 4.43 15.05 -5.03
CA PRO A 77 3.81 14.41 -3.90
C PRO A 77 2.51 15.19 -3.65
N PHE A 78 1.37 14.50 -3.71
CA PHE A 78 0.12 15.12 -3.32
C PHE A 78 0.35 15.82 -1.97
N THR A 79 -0.12 17.06 -1.87
CA THR A 79 -0.06 17.91 -0.68
C THR A 79 -0.96 17.40 0.46
N ASP A 80 -1.04 16.08 0.65
CA ASP A 80 -1.71 15.41 1.76
C ASP A 80 -0.97 15.63 3.09
N ASN A 81 0.29 16.09 3.03
CA ASN A 81 1.09 16.38 4.22
C ASN A 81 0.43 17.46 5.11
N ALA A 82 -0.24 18.46 4.52
CA ALA A 82 -0.96 19.47 5.29
C ALA A 82 -2.15 18.85 6.09
N GLU A 83 -2.87 17.89 5.50
CA GLU A 83 -3.93 17.18 6.20
C GLU A 83 -3.39 16.25 7.29
N LEU A 84 -2.24 15.59 7.05
CA LEU A 84 -1.53 14.78 8.04
C LEU A 84 -1.16 15.61 9.28
N GLN A 85 -0.56 16.78 9.08
CA GLN A 85 -0.22 17.69 10.20
C GLN A 85 -1.48 18.16 10.96
N GLN A 86 -2.57 18.45 10.26
CA GLN A 86 -3.84 18.82 10.89
C GLN A 86 -4.49 17.66 11.66
N ARG A 87 -4.35 16.41 11.20
CA ARG A 87 -4.80 15.20 11.92
C ARG A 87 -4.00 15.02 13.21
N SER A 88 -2.68 15.17 13.17
CA SER A 88 -1.82 15.10 14.36
C SER A 88 -2.16 16.18 15.39
N ALA A 89 -2.40 17.42 14.93
CA ALA A 89 -2.79 18.53 15.81
C ALA A 89 -4.16 18.28 16.51
N ARG A 90 -5.13 17.67 15.81
CA ARG A 90 -6.43 17.30 16.40
C ARG A 90 -6.30 16.26 17.51
N MET A 91 -5.35 15.34 17.39
CA MET A 91 -5.12 14.29 18.40
C MET A 91 -4.72 14.88 19.76
N LEU A 92 -4.03 16.03 19.78
CA LEU A 92 -3.64 16.73 21.01
C LEU A 92 -4.83 17.29 21.81
N SER A 93 -5.99 17.42 21.18
CA SER A 93 -7.23 17.89 21.83
C SER A 93 -8.06 16.76 22.44
N MET A 94 -7.67 15.50 22.22
CA MET A 94 -8.42 14.33 22.69
C MET A 94 -8.07 13.96 24.13
N ASN A 95 -9.02 13.34 24.83
CA ASN A 95 -8.76 12.76 26.12
C ASN A 95 -7.77 11.60 25.99
N THR A 96 -6.69 11.63 26.76
CA THR A 96 -5.60 10.64 26.67
C THR A 96 -6.02 9.23 27.11
N TRP A 97 -6.97 9.11 28.05
CA TRP A 97 -7.54 7.83 28.46
C TRP A 97 -8.38 7.20 27.35
N ASP A 98 -9.26 7.97 26.72
CA ASP A 98 -10.10 7.47 25.63
C ASP A 98 -9.27 7.03 24.42
N VAL A 99 -8.19 7.77 24.12
CA VAL A 99 -7.21 7.39 23.11
C VAL A 99 -6.52 6.08 23.48
N ALA A 100 -6.02 5.94 24.71
CA ALA A 100 -5.34 4.73 25.17
C ALA A 100 -6.25 3.50 25.10
N VAL A 101 -7.48 3.61 25.61
CA VAL A 101 -8.48 2.52 25.57
C VAL A 101 -8.80 2.12 24.12
N THR A 102 -9.00 3.10 23.25
CA THR A 102 -9.30 2.85 21.83
C THR A 102 -8.14 2.13 21.13
N LEU A 103 -6.91 2.60 21.35
CA LEU A 103 -5.70 1.98 20.79
C LEU A 103 -5.51 0.55 21.32
N THR A 104 -5.68 0.31 22.63
CA THR A 104 -5.58 -1.04 23.20
C THR A 104 -6.63 -2.00 22.64
N ASN A 105 -7.87 -1.55 22.46
CA ASN A 105 -8.91 -2.37 21.83
C ASN A 105 -8.58 -2.68 20.37
N PHE A 106 -8.06 -1.70 19.63
CA PHE A 106 -7.61 -1.89 18.26
C PHE A 106 -6.43 -2.88 18.19
N ASP A 107 -5.42 -2.73 19.05
CA ASP A 107 -4.28 -3.64 19.15
C ASP A 107 -4.74 -5.08 19.41
N TRP A 108 -5.71 -5.26 20.32
CA TRP A 108 -6.29 -6.57 20.59
C TRP A 108 -7.01 -7.14 19.37
N SER A 109 -7.76 -6.32 18.63
CA SER A 109 -8.42 -6.74 17.39
C SER A 109 -7.42 -7.19 16.32
N VAL A 110 -6.31 -6.44 16.14
CA VAL A 110 -5.24 -6.80 15.19
C VAL A 110 -4.59 -8.10 15.63
N PHE A 111 -4.23 -8.22 16.91
CA PHE A 111 -3.61 -9.42 17.47
C PHE A 111 -4.46 -10.67 17.23
N ASN A 112 -5.77 -10.60 17.52
CA ASN A 112 -6.68 -11.74 17.31
C ASN A 112 -6.96 -12.06 15.84
N SER A 113 -6.69 -11.12 14.93
CA SER A 113 -6.87 -11.35 13.49
C SER A 113 -5.71 -12.14 12.86
N ILE A 114 -4.60 -12.29 13.59
CA ILE A 114 -3.46 -13.10 13.17
C ILE A 114 -3.81 -14.56 13.45
N HIS A 115 -4.06 -15.33 12.40
CA HIS A 115 -4.24 -16.78 12.51
C HIS A 115 -2.88 -17.45 12.81
N GLU A 116 -2.85 -18.49 13.64
CA GLU A 116 -1.64 -19.23 14.08
C GLU A 116 -0.78 -19.84 12.93
N VAL A 117 -1.14 -19.63 11.66
CA VAL A 117 -0.34 -20.05 10.50
C VAL A 117 0.90 -19.18 10.31
N CYS A 118 0.94 -17.98 10.89
CA CYS A 118 2.10 -17.08 10.80
C CYS A 118 3.36 -17.60 11.50
N ASP A 119 3.27 -18.56 12.43
CA ASP A 119 4.45 -19.15 13.06
C ASP A 119 5.13 -20.24 12.19
N ILE A 120 4.48 -20.71 11.11
CA ILE A 120 5.01 -21.81 10.27
C ILE A 120 5.70 -21.28 8.99
N ILE A 121 5.60 -19.99 8.66
CA ILE A 121 6.28 -19.40 7.48
C ILE A 121 7.76 -19.03 7.77
N PHE A 122 8.30 -19.46 8.93
CA PHE A 122 9.74 -19.64 9.13
C PHE A 122 10.20 -21.08 8.82
N CYS A 123 9.40 -21.92 8.16
CA CYS A 123 9.86 -23.21 7.65
C CYS A 123 10.56 -23.03 6.29
N PRO A 124 11.89 -23.27 6.18
CA PRO A 124 12.53 -23.38 4.89
C PRO A 124 11.91 -24.57 4.16
N SER A 125 11.78 -24.44 2.85
CA SER A 125 11.36 -25.49 1.91
C SER A 125 11.86 -26.88 2.31
N PRO A 126 11.02 -27.93 2.30
CA PRO A 126 11.54 -29.29 2.32
C PRO A 126 12.19 -29.54 0.96
N THR A 127 13.52 -29.46 0.94
CA THR A 127 14.33 -30.07 -0.10
C THR A 127 14.20 -31.59 0.03
N LEU A 128 13.95 -32.24 -1.11
CA LEU A 128 13.79 -33.68 -1.41
C LEU A 128 12.35 -34.22 -1.36
#